data_AF-A0A418RHX5-F1
#
_entry.id   AF-A0A418RHX5-F1
#
_cell.length_a   1.000
_cell.length_b   1.000
_cell.length_c   1.000
_cell.angle_alpha   90.00
_cell.angle_beta   90.00
_cell.angle_gamma   90.00
#
_symmetry.space_group_name_H-M   'P 1'
#
loop_
_entity.id
_entity.type
_entity.pdbx_description
1 polymer ?
#
loop_
_entity_poly.entity_id
_entity_poly.type
_entity_poly.pdbx_seq_one_letter_code
_entity_poly.pdbx_strand_id
1 'polypeptide(L)'
;MVIVWLYGSRSIGSENINSDYDIAVAFKSFIKNDPLEKRLRPECLALDWQQALGLQDFKLSILDINEAPIPLAWQIIAPMVQVKNHTE
;
A
#
# COMPACT_ATOMS: atom_id res chain seq x y z
N MET A 1 -1.33 -1.91 -16.67
CA MET A 1 -0.33 -2.21 -15.65
C MET A 1 -0.67 -1.39 -14.42
N VAL A 2 -0.73 -2.05 -13.26
CA VAL A 2 -0.89 -1.45 -11.93
C VAL A 2 0.41 -1.74 -11.20
N ILE A 3 0.89 -0.81 -10.38
CA ILE A 3 2.08 -1.02 -9.55
C ILE A 3 1.61 -1.15 -8.11
N VAL A 4 2.21 -2.10 -7.38
CA VAL A 4 1.87 -2.42 -6.00
C VAL A 4 3.16 -2.42 -5.18
N TRP A 5 3.12 -1.78 -4.00
CA TRP A 5 4.20 -1.74 -3.03
C TRP A 5 3.72 -2.30 -1.70
N LEU A 6 4.56 -3.10 -1.04
CA LEU A 6 4.47 -3.34 0.39
C LEU A 6 5.26 -2.24 1.11
N TYR A 7 4.64 -1.58 2.09
CA TYR A 7 5.32 -0.60 2.94
C TYR A 7 5.08 -0.94 4.42
N GLY A 8 5.46 -0.02 5.32
CA GLY A 8 5.23 -0.19 6.75
C GLY A 8 6.17 -1.21 7.40
N SER A 9 5.76 -1.72 8.56
CA SER A 9 6.62 -2.57 9.41
C SER A 9 7.12 -3.82 8.67
N ARG A 10 6.26 -4.43 7.86
CA ARG A 10 6.57 -5.65 7.10
C ARG A 10 7.52 -5.42 5.93
N SER A 11 7.62 -4.21 5.38
CA SER A 11 8.58 -3.93 4.30
C SER A 11 10.02 -3.77 4.78
N ILE A 12 10.20 -3.53 6.09
CA ILE A 12 11.51 -3.30 6.70
C ILE A 12 11.91 -4.38 7.71
N GLY A 13 11.09 -5.43 7.87
CA GLY A 13 11.36 -6.54 8.79
C GLY A 13 11.19 -6.18 10.27
N SER A 14 10.42 -5.14 10.59
CA SER A 14 10.16 -4.68 11.96
C SER A 14 8.75 -5.02 12.45
N GLU A 15 8.06 -5.93 11.77
CA GLU A 15 6.73 -6.39 12.13
C GLU A 15 6.71 -7.27 13.38
N ASN A 16 5.54 -7.35 14.02
CA ASN A 16 5.26 -8.32 15.07
C ASN A 16 4.07 -9.21 14.66
N ILE A 17 3.72 -10.17 15.53
CA ILE A 17 2.63 -11.13 15.27
C ILE A 17 1.27 -10.46 15.00
N ASN A 18 1.06 -9.25 15.50
CA ASN A 18 -0.17 -8.49 15.36
C ASN A 18 -0.14 -7.46 14.22
N SER A 19 1.01 -7.24 13.58
CA SER A 19 1.14 -6.30 12.46
C SER A 19 0.20 -6.67 11.31
N ASP A 20 -0.44 -5.64 10.75
CA ASP A 20 -1.18 -5.66 9.49
C ASP A 20 -0.25 -5.62 8.28
N TYR A 21 -0.83 -5.71 7.09
CA TYR A 21 -0.17 -5.55 5.80
C TYR A 21 -0.52 -4.19 5.21
N ASP A 22 0.47 -3.32 5.07
CA ASP A 22 0.33 -2.00 4.47
C ASP A 22 0.69 -2.05 2.98
N ILE A 23 -0.30 -1.88 2.10
CA ILE A 23 -0.10 -1.96 0.65
C ILE A 23 -0.42 -0.62 -0.01
N ALA A 24 0.50 -0.13 -0.85
CA ALA A 24 0.22 1.02 -1.70
C ALA A 24 0.00 0.58 -3.15
N VAL A 25 -0.99 1.16 -3.82
CA VAL A 25 -1.35 0.82 -5.20
C VAL A 25 -1.35 2.09 -6.05
N ALA A 26 -0.65 2.06 -7.18
CA ALA A 26 -0.78 3.08 -8.23
C ALA A 26 -1.83 2.63 -9.26
N PHE A 27 -3.07 3.07 -9.06
CA PHE A 27 -4.13 2.84 -10.03
C PHE A 27 -3.88 3.68 -11.30
N LYS A 28 -4.06 3.06 -12.47
CA LYS A 28 -3.91 3.74 -13.77
C LYS A 28 -5.12 4.61 -14.12
N SER A 29 -6.32 4.24 -13.64
CA SER A 29 -7.54 5.01 -13.86
C SER A 29 -7.73 6.03 -12.73
N PHE A 30 -7.74 7.31 -13.10
CA PHE A 30 -7.98 8.40 -12.15
C PHE A 30 -9.47 8.72 -12.05
N ILE A 31 -9.99 8.73 -10.83
CA ILE A 31 -11.36 9.16 -10.54
C ILE A 31 -11.32 10.67 -10.35
N LYS A 32 -11.87 11.42 -11.34
CA LYS A 32 -11.74 12.88 -11.39
C LYS A 32 -12.84 13.62 -10.62
N ASN A 33 -14.08 13.15 -10.73
CA ASN A 33 -15.26 13.91 -10.31
C ASN A 33 -16.09 13.22 -9.21
N ASP A 34 -15.54 12.18 -8.58
CA ASP A 34 -16.21 11.45 -7.51
C ASP A 34 -15.28 11.28 -6.29
N PRO A 35 -15.35 12.18 -5.30
CA PRO A 35 -14.53 12.11 -4.10
C PRO A 35 -14.86 10.91 -3.19
N LEU A 36 -16.07 10.33 -3.31
CA LEU A 36 -16.47 9.18 -2.50
C LEU A 36 -15.87 7.91 -3.08
N GLU A 37 -16.07 7.66 -4.37
CA GLU A 37 -15.50 6.50 -5.06
C GLU A 37 -13.97 6.48 -4.96
N LYS A 38 -13.36 7.67 -5.04
CA LYS A 38 -11.92 7.84 -4.87
C LYS A 38 -11.41 7.39 -3.50
N ARG A 39 -12.20 7.59 -2.44
CA ARG A 39 -11.89 7.13 -1.08
C ARG A 39 -12.25 5.65 -0.87
N LEU A 40 -13.36 5.20 -1.44
CA LEU A 40 -13.85 3.83 -1.23
C LEU A 40 -13.08 2.79 -2.03
N ARG A 41 -12.60 3.12 -3.24
CA ARG A 41 -11.86 2.16 -4.09
C ARG A 41 -10.74 1.40 -3.35
N PRO A 42 -9.80 2.05 -2.65
CA PRO A 42 -8.78 1.32 -1.91
C PRO A 42 -9.36 0.46 -0.78
N GLU A 43 -10.37 0.96 -0.05
CA GLU A 43 -11.01 0.24 1.04
C GLU A 43 -11.75 -1.02 0.56
N CYS A 44 -12.53 -0.90 -0.53
CA CYS A 44 -13.21 -2.03 -1.15
C CYS A 44 -12.20 -3.08 -1.63
N LEU A 45 -11.11 -2.67 -2.25
CA LEU A 45 -10.05 -3.60 -2.67
C LEU A 45 -9.40 -4.29 -1.47
N ALA A 46 -9.21 -3.59 -0.36
CA ALA A 46 -8.67 -4.17 0.87
C ALA A 46 -9.60 -5.25 1.42
N LEU A 47 -10.90 -4.96 1.50
CA LEU A 47 -11.92 -5.93 1.94
C LEU A 47 -11.96 -7.17 1.04
N ASP A 48 -11.95 -6.98 -0.28
CA ASP A 48 -11.93 -8.08 -1.25
C ASP A 48 -10.70 -8.97 -1.05
N TRP A 49 -9.53 -8.37 -0.84
CA TRP A 49 -8.28 -9.12 -0.62
C TRP A 49 -8.25 -9.80 0.73
N GLN A 50 -8.74 -9.16 1.80
CA GLN A 50 -8.86 -9.81 3.11
C GLN A 50 -9.73 -11.06 3.01
N GLN A 51 -10.88 -10.96 2.35
CA GLN A 51 -11.78 -12.10 2.14
C GLN A 51 -11.10 -13.20 1.31
N ALA A 52 -10.46 -12.84 0.19
CA ALA A 52 -9.80 -13.80 -0.69
C ALA A 52 -8.62 -14.52 -0.03
N LEU A 53 -7.91 -13.84 0.89
CA LEU A 53 -6.75 -14.38 1.61
C LEU A 53 -7.12 -15.03 2.95
N GLY A 54 -8.39 -14.96 3.37
CA GLY A 54 -8.82 -15.45 4.69
C GLY A 54 -8.19 -14.68 5.86
N LEU A 55 -7.85 -13.41 5.64
CA LEU A 55 -7.33 -12.54 6.69
C LEU A 55 -8.47 -12.07 7.61
N GLN A 56 -8.15 -11.89 8.89
CA GLN A 56 -9.06 -11.22 9.81
C GLN A 56 -9.29 -9.77 9.39
N ASP A 57 -10.41 -9.20 9.79
CA ASP A 57 -10.71 -7.79 9.55
C ASP A 57 -9.56 -6.89 10.03
N PHE A 58 -9.30 -5.83 9.26
CA PHE A 58 -8.26 -4.82 9.53
C PHE A 58 -6.82 -5.36 9.54
N LYS A 59 -6.56 -6.54 8.95
CA LYS A 59 -5.20 -7.07 8.77
C LYS A 59 -4.54 -6.65 7.47
N LEU A 60 -5.26 -5.99 6.57
CA LEU A 60 -4.72 -5.49 5.33
C LEU A 60 -5.30 -4.11 5.05
N SER A 61 -4.42 -3.14 4.85
CA SER A 61 -4.75 -1.77 4.45
C SER A 61 -4.26 -1.54 3.01
N ILE A 62 -5.06 -0.80 2.23
CA ILE A 62 -4.65 -0.36 0.89
C ILE A 62 -4.71 1.17 0.82
N LEU A 63 -3.66 1.76 0.29
CA LEU A 63 -3.57 3.19 -0.02
C LEU A 63 -3.44 3.40 -1.53
N ASP A 64 -4.19 4.34 -2.09
CA ASP A 64 -3.91 4.84 -3.43
C ASP A 64 -2.75 5.84 -3.38
N ILE A 65 -1.58 5.46 -3.91
CA ILE A 65 -0.38 6.30 -3.84
C ILE A 65 -0.51 7.59 -4.65
N ASN A 66 -1.40 7.63 -5.65
CA ASN A 66 -1.64 8.84 -6.43
C ASN A 66 -2.35 9.93 -5.60
N GLU A 67 -2.99 9.54 -4.50
CA GLU A 67 -3.81 10.39 -3.64
C GLU A 67 -3.21 10.59 -2.25
N ALA A 68 -2.13 9.87 -1.96
CA ALA A 68 -1.40 10.00 -0.72
C ALA A 68 -0.72 11.38 -0.61
N PRO A 69 -0.63 11.95 0.61
CA PRO A 69 0.23 13.10 0.85
C PRO A 69 1.65 12.83 0.35
N ILE A 70 2.26 13.80 -0.33
CA ILE A 70 3.60 13.68 -0.94
C ILE A 70 4.64 13.07 0.02
N PRO A 71 4.73 13.47 1.32
CA PRO A 71 5.69 12.86 2.24
C PRO A 71 5.50 11.36 2.44
N LEU A 72 4.24 10.89 2.49
CA LEU A 72 3.93 9.46 2.64
C LEU A 72 4.25 8.70 1.34
N ALA A 73 3.85 9.24 0.19
CA ALA A 73 4.20 8.65 -1.11
C ALA A 73 5.72 8.52 -1.26
N TRP A 74 6.48 9.53 -0.84
CA TRP A 74 7.95 9.50 -0.85
C TRP A 74 8.51 8.39 0.05
N GLN A 75 7.99 8.24 1.28
CA GLN A 75 8.40 7.17 2.19
C GLN A 75 8.14 5.76 1.62
N ILE A 76 7.11 5.61 0.80
CA ILE A 76 6.76 4.33 0.16
C ILE A 76 7.71 4.02 -1.02
N ILE A 77 7.99 5.01 -1.87
CA ILE A 77 8.78 4.79 -3.10
C ILE A 77 10.30 4.87 -2.89
N ALA A 78 10.78 5.72 -1.98
CA ALA A 78 12.20 5.99 -1.82
C ALA A 78 13.03 4.79 -1.35
N PRO A 79 12.55 3.91 -0.42
CA PRO A 79 13.30 2.72 -0.02
C PRO A 79 13.59 1.76 -1.17
N MET A 80 12.78 1.76 -2.23
CA MET A 80 13.01 0.93 -3.42
C MET A 80 14.21 1.40 -4.27
N VAL A 81 14.79 2.56 -3.99
CA VAL A 81 16.03 3.05 -4.62
C VAL A 81 17.30 2.60 -3.87
N GLN A 82 17.19 1.86 -2.76
CA GLN A 82 18.38 1.30 -2.10
C GLN A 82 18.80 -0.05 -2.69
N VAL A 83 19.48 0.00 -3.84
CA VAL A 83 20.51 -1.01 -4.13
C VAL A 83 21.67 -0.72 -3.19
N LYS A 84 21.68 -1.36 -2.01
CA LYS A 84 22.90 -1.44 -1.21
C LYS A 84 23.87 -2.33 -1.99
N ASN A 85 24.81 -1.70 -2.69
CA ASN A 85 26.03 -2.37 -3.07
C ASN A 85 26.73 -2.79 -1.78
N HIS A 86 26.57 -4.04 -1.38
CA HIS A 86 27.56 -4.69 -0.52
C HIS A 86 28.84 -4.81 -1.34
N THR A 87 29.70 -3.82 -1.19
CA THR A 87 31.11 -3.94 -1.53
C THR A 87 31.87 -3.87 -0.22
N GLU A 88 32.48 -5.02 0.09
CA GLU A 88 33.54 -5.31 1.06
C GLU A 88 33.16 -5.44 2.55
#